data_AF-A0A845XBB1-F1
#
_entry.id   AF-A0A845XBB1-F1
#
_cell.length_a   1.000
_cell.length_b   1.000
_cell.length_c   1.000
_cell.angle_alpha   90.00
_cell.angle_beta   90.00
_cell.angle_gamma   90.00
#
_symmetry.space_group_name_H-M   'P 1'
#
loop_
_entity.id
_entity.type
_entity.pdbx_description
1 polymer ?
#
loop_
_entity_poly.entity_id
_entity_poly.type
_entity_poly.pdbx_seq_one_letter_code
_entity_poly.pdbx_strand_id
1 'polypeptide(L)'
;MAAISPNSDRDKALKLVLNQIERNFGKGAIMRLGDATRMRVETIPTGALTLDLALGGGLPKGRIIEIYGPESSGKTTLALHAIAEVQRQGGVAAFVDAEHALDPAYSSALGVDIENLLVAQPDTGESGLEITDQLVRSAAVDLIVVDSVAALVPRAEIEGEMGDNQVGLQARLMSKALRKIAGNVGKAEATVIFLNQLRQKIGVTYGSPEVTTGGNALKFYASVRLDIRRIQTLKKGSEGEYGIRAKVKVAKNKVAPPFRIAEFDIIFGSGISSMGCMLDLAEQTRVVIRKGAWYSYNGENIAQGRDNAVKYMQENPTIAQEVEQKVRENLQLGATVSSNSVAPAAIAKQKGKKATAEEEE
;
A
#
# COMPACT_ATOMS: atom_id res chain seq x y z
N MET A 1 -11.90 -11.96 -42.44
CA MET A 1 -12.74 -11.27 -41.44
C MET A 1 -13.46 -10.14 -42.13
N ALA A 2 -14.78 -10.24 -42.28
CA ALA A 2 -15.58 -9.21 -42.95
C ALA A 2 -15.61 -7.93 -42.10
N ALA A 3 -15.31 -6.79 -42.71
CA ALA A 3 -15.47 -5.49 -42.08
C ALA A 3 -16.97 -5.26 -41.80
N ILE A 4 -17.32 -5.12 -40.53
CA ILE A 4 -18.68 -4.76 -40.11
C ILE A 4 -18.91 -3.31 -40.53
N SER A 5 -19.78 -3.10 -41.53
CA SER A 5 -20.24 -1.77 -41.92
C SER A 5 -20.85 -1.05 -40.71
N PRO A 6 -20.51 0.22 -40.43
CA PRO A 6 -21.09 0.96 -39.31
C PRO A 6 -22.57 1.22 -39.62
N ASN A 7 -23.44 0.52 -38.91
CA ASN A 7 -24.88 0.67 -39.10
C ASN A 7 -25.33 1.96 -38.39
N SER A 8 -25.46 3.06 -39.13
CA SER A 8 -25.61 4.43 -38.58
C SER A 8 -26.79 4.59 -37.62
N ASP A 9 -27.84 3.78 -37.79
CA ASP A 9 -29.03 3.86 -36.94
C ASP A 9 -28.79 3.21 -35.59
N ARG A 10 -27.95 2.19 -35.52
CA ARG A 10 -27.51 1.57 -34.27
C ARG A 10 -26.63 2.52 -33.47
N ASP A 11 -25.77 3.29 -34.14
CA ASP A 11 -24.94 4.31 -33.49
C ASP A 11 -25.75 5.53 -33.03
N LYS A 12 -26.77 5.95 -33.78
CA LYS A 12 -27.72 7.00 -33.34
C LYS A 12 -28.51 6.55 -32.12
N ALA A 13 -29.08 5.34 -32.14
CA ALA A 13 -29.81 4.78 -31.00
C ALA A 13 -28.90 4.66 -29.77
N LEU A 14 -27.66 4.18 -29.95
CA LEU A 14 -26.68 4.10 -28.89
C LEU A 14 -26.35 5.49 -28.31
N LYS A 15 -26.14 6.51 -29.14
CA LYS A 15 -25.88 7.89 -28.67
C LYS A 15 -27.05 8.46 -27.87
N LEU A 16 -28.29 8.21 -28.29
CA LEU A 16 -29.48 8.65 -27.55
C LEU A 16 -29.54 7.99 -26.17
N VAL A 17 -29.29 6.67 -26.09
CA VAL A 17 -29.25 5.95 -24.82
C VAL A 17 -28.11 6.46 -23.93
N LEU A 18 -26.91 6.66 -24.46
CA LEU A 18 -25.78 7.20 -23.71
C LEU A 18 -26.08 8.60 -23.14
N ASN A 19 -26.63 9.50 -23.96
CA ASN A 19 -27.02 10.84 -23.53
C ASN A 19 -28.13 10.81 -22.46
N GLN A 20 -29.07 9.87 -22.58
CA GLN A 20 -30.14 9.72 -21.61
C GLN A 20 -29.62 9.16 -20.29
N ILE A 21 -28.67 8.22 -20.32
CA ILE A 21 -27.98 7.72 -19.14
C ILE A 21 -27.19 8.87 -18.46
N GLU A 22 -26.44 9.68 -19.21
CA GLU A 22 -25.71 10.82 -18.62
C GLU A 22 -26.64 11.89 -18.03
N ARG A 23 -27.79 12.15 -18.66
CA ARG A 23 -28.78 13.10 -18.11
C ARG A 23 -29.43 12.59 -16.82
N ASN A 24 -29.73 11.29 -16.76
CA ASN A 24 -30.42 10.70 -15.62
C ASN A 24 -29.49 10.39 -14.44
N PHE A 25 -28.22 10.05 -14.72
CA PHE A 25 -27.28 9.52 -13.72
C PHE A 25 -26.01 10.37 -13.55
N GLY A 26 -25.87 11.47 -14.30
CA GLY A 26 -24.75 12.40 -14.23
C GLY A 26 -23.68 12.17 -15.30
N LYS A 27 -22.87 13.20 -15.57
CA LYS A 27 -21.73 13.11 -16.50
C LYS A 27 -20.76 12.01 -16.03
N GLY A 28 -20.37 11.14 -16.96
CA GLY A 28 -19.47 10.02 -16.68
C GLY A 28 -20.12 8.78 -16.08
N ALA A 29 -21.45 8.73 -15.94
CA ALA A 29 -22.18 7.52 -15.53
C ALA A 29 -21.99 6.35 -16.51
N ILE A 30 -21.67 6.62 -17.78
CA ILE A 30 -21.32 5.63 -18.79
C ILE A 30 -20.29 6.22 -19.74
N MET A 31 -19.24 5.46 -20.05
CA MET A 31 -18.17 5.89 -20.95
C MET A 31 -17.56 4.69 -21.69
N ARG A 32 -16.99 4.92 -22.87
CA ARG A 32 -16.29 3.87 -23.62
C ARG A 32 -14.94 3.64 -22.97
N LEU A 33 -14.58 2.37 -22.77
CA LEU A 33 -13.33 1.99 -22.09
C LEU A 33 -12.06 2.49 -22.81
N GLY A 34 -12.10 2.64 -24.14
CA GLY A 34 -10.99 3.22 -24.92
C GLY A 34 -10.81 4.73 -24.75
N ASP A 35 -11.91 5.44 -24.44
CA ASP A 35 -11.88 6.88 -24.11
C ASP A 35 -11.45 7.12 -22.66
N ALA A 36 -11.41 6.06 -21.83
CA ALA A 36 -10.91 6.06 -20.45
C ALA A 36 -9.38 5.93 -20.34
N THR A 37 -8.64 6.16 -21.44
CA THR A 37 -7.17 6.08 -21.55
C THR A 37 -6.40 7.04 -20.61
N ARG A 38 -7.10 7.88 -19.84
CA ARG A 38 -6.55 8.82 -18.86
C ARG A 38 -6.86 8.52 -17.39
N MET A 39 -7.50 7.40 -17.03
CA MET A 39 -7.63 7.06 -15.60
C MET A 39 -6.33 6.46 -15.05
N ARG A 40 -5.22 7.22 -15.05
CA ARG A 40 -4.15 6.96 -14.08
C ARG A 40 -4.78 7.21 -12.72
N VAL A 41 -4.99 6.15 -11.95
CA VAL A 41 -5.51 6.27 -10.59
C VAL A 41 -4.48 7.07 -9.81
N GLU A 42 -4.86 8.24 -9.31
CA GLU A 42 -4.00 9.03 -8.43
C GLU A 42 -3.64 8.22 -7.19
N THR A 43 -2.44 8.43 -6.67
CA THR A 43 -1.92 7.69 -5.53
C THR A 43 -1.47 8.61 -4.41
N ILE A 44 -1.61 8.12 -3.19
CA ILE A 44 -1.09 8.69 -1.94
C ILE A 44 0.21 7.95 -1.63
N PRO A 45 1.34 8.65 -1.41
CA PRO A 45 2.58 8.01 -0.96
C PRO A 45 2.39 7.28 0.37
N THR A 46 3.02 6.13 0.52
CA THR A 46 2.94 5.33 1.76
C THR A 46 3.89 5.80 2.85
N GLY A 47 4.83 6.69 2.53
CA GLY A 47 6.00 7.00 3.35
C GLY A 47 7.10 5.92 3.29
N ALA A 48 6.89 4.86 2.50
CA ALA A 48 7.87 3.82 2.23
C ALA A 48 8.11 3.69 0.72
N LEU A 49 9.17 4.28 0.21
CA LEU A 49 9.43 4.35 -1.23
C LEU A 49 9.48 2.96 -1.91
N THR A 50 10.00 1.95 -1.21
CA THR A 50 10.01 0.56 -1.70
C THR A 50 8.59 0.00 -1.86
N LEU A 51 7.67 0.37 -0.98
CA LEU A 51 6.26 -0.03 -1.06
C LEU A 51 5.51 0.75 -2.14
N ASP A 52 5.77 2.04 -2.29
CA ASP A 52 5.17 2.84 -3.37
C ASP A 52 5.49 2.23 -4.73
N LEU A 53 6.74 1.80 -4.94
CA LEU A 53 7.14 1.12 -6.16
C LEU A 53 6.46 -0.26 -6.33
N ALA A 54 6.34 -1.02 -5.24
CA ALA A 54 5.62 -2.30 -5.24
C ALA A 54 4.12 -2.12 -5.55
N LEU A 55 3.54 -0.97 -5.21
CA LEU A 55 2.15 -0.62 -5.50
C LEU A 55 1.95 -0.03 -6.89
N GLY A 56 3.02 0.40 -7.56
CA GLY A 56 2.94 1.09 -8.85
C GLY A 56 2.68 2.59 -8.73
N GLY A 57 3.05 3.21 -7.60
CA GLY A 57 2.97 4.65 -7.36
C GLY A 57 2.49 5.05 -5.96
N GLY A 58 2.00 4.11 -5.15
CA GLY A 58 1.45 4.37 -3.82
C GLY A 58 0.03 3.81 -3.63
N LEU A 59 -0.65 4.26 -2.58
CA LEU A 59 -2.01 3.85 -2.23
C LEU A 59 -3.02 4.54 -3.15
N PRO A 60 -3.91 3.80 -3.86
CA PRO A 60 -4.82 4.43 -4.80
C PRO A 60 -5.90 5.28 -4.13
N LYS A 61 -6.08 6.52 -4.60
CA LYS A 61 -7.14 7.44 -4.17
C LYS A 61 -8.54 6.90 -4.48
N GLY A 62 -9.52 7.26 -3.64
CA GLY A 62 -10.92 6.88 -3.81
C GLY A 62 -11.18 5.38 -3.64
N ARG A 63 -10.30 4.64 -2.96
CA ARG A 63 -10.40 3.17 -2.80
C ARG A 63 -10.37 2.74 -1.34
N ILE A 64 -10.89 1.54 -1.11
CA ILE A 64 -10.72 0.80 0.14
C ILE A 64 -9.42 -0.01 0.07
N ILE A 65 -8.65 0.02 1.15
CA ILE A 65 -7.38 -0.68 1.32
C ILE A 65 -7.46 -1.47 2.63
N GLU A 66 -6.91 -2.68 2.65
CA GLU A 66 -6.74 -3.46 3.88
C GLU A 66 -5.25 -3.67 4.15
N ILE A 67 -4.80 -3.31 5.35
CA ILE A 67 -3.45 -3.63 5.84
C ILE A 67 -3.62 -4.60 7.00
N TYR A 68 -3.08 -5.81 6.84
CA TYR A 68 -3.23 -6.86 7.82
C TYR A 68 -1.91 -7.56 8.11
N GLY A 69 -1.80 -8.15 9.29
CA GLY A 69 -0.57 -8.80 9.73
C GLY A 69 -0.57 -9.09 11.22
N PRO A 70 0.46 -9.78 11.72
CA PRO A 70 0.65 -10.04 13.14
C PRO A 70 0.67 -8.75 13.98
N GLU A 71 0.53 -8.87 15.28
CA GLU A 71 0.82 -7.78 16.22
C GLU A 71 2.27 -7.31 16.05
N SER A 72 2.51 -6.02 16.32
CA SER A 72 3.84 -5.40 16.25
C SER A 72 4.57 -5.57 14.91
N SER A 73 3.82 -5.79 13.82
CA SER A 73 4.35 -5.88 12.45
C SER A 73 4.55 -4.51 11.77
N GLY A 74 4.02 -3.43 12.34
CA GLY A 74 4.11 -2.08 11.79
C GLY A 74 2.86 -1.58 11.04
N LYS A 75 1.69 -2.21 11.22
CA LYS A 75 0.42 -1.80 10.60
C LYS A 75 0.08 -0.33 10.86
N THR A 76 -0.01 0.04 12.14
CA THR A 76 -0.35 1.40 12.57
C THR A 76 0.74 2.39 12.17
N THR A 77 2.03 2.04 12.31
CA THR A 77 3.16 2.84 11.81
C THR A 77 3.01 3.18 10.32
N LEU A 78 2.72 2.18 9.48
CA LEU A 78 2.54 2.39 8.03
C LEU A 78 1.33 3.30 7.74
N ALA A 79 0.24 3.14 8.49
CA ALA A 79 -0.93 4.00 8.34
C ALA A 79 -0.66 5.46 8.77
N LEU A 80 0.08 5.65 9.86
CA LEU A 80 0.49 6.98 10.33
C LEU A 80 1.42 7.67 9.33
N HIS A 81 2.32 6.94 8.67
CA HIS A 81 3.10 7.50 7.58
C HIS A 81 2.23 7.93 6.40
N ALA A 82 1.23 7.12 5.99
CA ALA A 82 0.31 7.53 4.94
C ALA A 82 -0.48 8.80 5.33
N ILE A 83 -0.88 8.94 6.60
CA ILE A 83 -1.50 10.17 7.13
C ILE A 83 -0.55 11.36 7.03
N ALA A 84 0.69 11.22 7.48
CA ALA A 84 1.71 12.27 7.42
C ALA A 84 1.97 12.73 5.98
N GLU A 85 1.99 11.80 5.00
CA GLU A 85 2.13 12.12 3.58
C GLU A 85 0.94 12.93 3.03
N VAL A 86 -0.29 12.57 3.42
CA VAL A 86 -1.50 13.32 3.03
C VAL A 86 -1.49 14.73 3.60
N GLN A 87 -1.20 14.86 4.90
CA GLN A 87 -1.15 16.17 5.55
C GLN A 87 -0.04 17.06 4.97
N ARG A 88 1.13 16.49 4.64
CA ARG A 88 2.21 17.23 3.98
C ARG A 88 1.82 17.76 2.61
N GLN A 89 0.91 17.08 1.92
CA GLN A 89 0.35 17.53 0.64
C GLN A 89 -0.83 18.51 0.80
N GLY A 90 -1.14 18.93 2.04
CA GLY A 90 -2.24 19.83 2.36
C GLY A 90 -3.61 19.15 2.40
N GLY A 91 -3.65 17.81 2.39
CA GLY A 91 -4.89 17.04 2.50
C GLY A 91 -5.33 16.84 3.95
N VAL A 92 -6.57 16.42 4.12
CA VAL A 92 -7.19 16.17 5.42
C VAL A 92 -7.22 14.68 5.70
N ALA A 93 -6.78 14.29 6.89
CA ALA A 93 -6.77 12.91 7.34
C ALA A 93 -7.64 12.70 8.58
N ALA A 94 -8.20 11.50 8.71
CA ALA A 94 -8.93 11.08 9.89
C ALA A 94 -8.49 9.69 10.37
N PHE A 95 -8.54 9.49 11.68
CA PHE A 95 -8.22 8.24 12.35
C PHE A 95 -9.39 7.81 13.25
N VAL A 96 -9.99 6.67 12.93
CA VAL A 96 -11.02 6.02 13.73
C VAL A 96 -10.33 4.95 14.59
N ASP A 97 -10.03 5.32 15.83
CA ASP A 97 -9.30 4.51 16.81
C ASP A 97 -10.29 3.68 17.62
N ALA A 98 -10.67 2.52 17.09
CA ALA A 98 -11.47 1.53 17.79
C ALA A 98 -10.64 0.68 18.78
N GLU A 99 -9.31 0.64 18.65
CA GLU A 99 -8.43 -0.03 19.62
C GLU A 99 -8.08 0.84 20.84
N HIS A 100 -8.39 2.14 20.81
CA HIS A 100 -8.07 3.11 21.87
C HIS A 100 -6.57 3.13 22.21
N ALA A 101 -5.73 2.96 21.18
CA ALA A 101 -4.30 2.73 21.30
C ALA A 101 -3.42 3.78 20.58
N LEU A 102 -4.03 4.83 20.04
CA LEU A 102 -3.28 5.88 19.33
C LEU A 102 -2.43 6.71 20.31
N ASP A 103 -1.12 6.74 20.09
CA ASP A 103 -0.17 7.58 20.84
C ASP A 103 0.12 8.88 20.07
N PRO A 104 -0.27 10.06 20.59
CA PRO A 104 0.01 11.35 19.94
C PRO A 104 1.50 11.67 19.83
N ALA A 105 2.32 11.29 20.82
CA ALA A 105 3.75 11.58 20.83
C ALA A 105 4.47 10.78 19.75
N TYR A 106 4.17 9.48 19.66
CA TYR A 106 4.66 8.64 18.58
C TYR A 106 4.18 9.15 17.22
N SER A 107 2.90 9.46 17.07
CA SER A 107 2.33 9.97 15.81
C SER A 107 3.03 11.26 15.36
N SER A 108 3.29 12.19 16.27
CA SER A 108 4.02 13.43 15.98
C SER A 108 5.46 13.15 15.52
N ALA A 109 6.14 12.20 16.18
CA ALA A 109 7.49 11.80 15.79
C ALA A 109 7.56 11.18 14.37
N LEU A 110 6.45 10.62 13.88
CA LEU A 110 6.29 10.09 12.53
C LEU A 110 5.96 11.17 11.49
N GLY A 111 5.80 12.43 11.92
CA GLY A 111 5.48 13.58 11.07
C GLY A 111 3.99 13.81 10.87
N VAL A 112 3.13 13.21 11.70
CA VAL A 112 1.69 13.51 11.72
C VAL A 112 1.47 14.86 12.39
N ASP A 113 0.72 15.73 11.72
CA ASP A 113 0.20 16.95 12.31
C ASP A 113 -0.98 16.61 13.22
N ILE A 114 -0.70 16.59 14.53
CA ILE A 114 -1.64 16.21 15.58
C ILE A 114 -2.76 17.24 15.73
N GLU A 115 -2.48 18.52 15.49
CA GLU A 115 -3.48 19.58 15.66
C GLU A 115 -4.59 19.48 14.61
N ASN A 116 -4.23 19.03 13.40
CA ASN A 116 -5.15 18.92 12.27
C ASN A 116 -5.62 17.48 11.98
N LEU A 117 -5.19 16.48 12.76
CA LEU A 117 -5.67 15.11 12.61
C LEU A 117 -7.06 14.95 13.25
N LEU A 118 -8.06 14.58 12.44
CA LEU A 118 -9.38 14.23 12.97
C LEU A 118 -9.33 12.86 13.65
N VAL A 119 -9.63 12.77 14.94
CA VAL A 119 -9.66 11.50 15.68
C VAL A 119 -11.07 11.20 16.17
N ALA A 120 -11.50 9.96 15.98
CA ALA A 120 -12.76 9.44 16.53
C ALA A 120 -12.50 8.14 17.30
N GLN A 121 -13.02 8.06 18.52
CA GLN A 121 -12.95 6.87 19.38
C GLN A 121 -14.36 6.33 19.60
N PRO A 122 -14.84 5.42 18.73
CA PRO A 122 -16.21 4.92 18.79
C PRO A 122 -16.38 3.87 19.90
N ASP A 123 -17.56 3.89 20.53
CA ASP A 123 -17.94 2.86 21.53
C ASP A 123 -18.38 1.54 20.89
N THR A 124 -18.87 1.57 19.64
CA THR A 124 -19.35 0.37 18.93
C THR A 124 -18.90 0.35 17.48
N GLY A 125 -18.85 -0.85 16.90
CA GLY A 125 -18.50 -1.07 15.49
C GLY A 125 -19.44 -0.36 14.53
N GLU A 126 -20.74 -0.30 14.83
CA GLU A 126 -21.71 0.48 14.05
C GLU A 126 -21.34 1.96 14.01
N SER A 127 -21.04 2.54 15.19
CA SER A 127 -20.67 3.94 15.32
C SER A 127 -19.41 4.26 14.52
N GLY A 128 -18.35 3.45 14.68
CA GLY A 128 -17.09 3.65 13.94
C GLY A 128 -17.26 3.60 12.42
N LEU A 129 -18.06 2.65 11.92
CA LEU A 129 -18.33 2.53 10.49
C LEU A 129 -19.26 3.63 9.96
N GLU A 130 -20.19 4.13 10.77
CA GLU A 130 -21.07 5.24 10.41
C GLU A 130 -20.30 6.57 10.36
N ILE A 131 -19.42 6.82 11.32
CA ILE A 131 -18.47 7.95 11.29
C ILE A 131 -17.62 7.89 10.03
N THR A 132 -17.05 6.72 9.71
CA THR A 132 -16.26 6.52 8.48
C THR A 132 -17.07 6.87 7.22
N ASP A 133 -18.31 6.38 7.12
CA ASP A 133 -19.19 6.65 5.97
C ASP A 133 -19.61 8.13 5.87
N GLN A 134 -19.82 8.81 7.00
CA GLN A 134 -20.07 10.25 7.04
C GLN A 134 -18.87 11.07 6.58
N LEU A 135 -17.66 10.73 7.06
CA LEU A 135 -16.42 11.39 6.64
C LEU A 135 -16.19 11.21 5.14
N VAL A 136 -16.38 10.01 4.59
CA VAL A 136 -16.29 9.78 3.13
C VAL A 136 -17.31 10.63 2.38
N ARG A 137 -18.58 10.68 2.83
CA ARG A 137 -19.63 11.47 2.15
C ARG A 137 -19.39 12.97 2.19
N SER A 138 -18.66 13.47 3.18
CA SER A 138 -18.34 14.90 3.27
C SER A 138 -17.51 15.41 2.10
N ALA A 139 -16.75 14.52 1.43
CA ALA A 139 -15.74 14.86 0.44
C ALA A 139 -14.70 15.89 0.93
N ALA A 140 -14.57 16.04 2.25
CA ALA A 140 -13.62 16.94 2.91
C ALA A 140 -12.42 16.20 3.52
N VAL A 141 -12.35 14.87 3.39
CA VAL A 141 -11.30 14.02 3.95
C VAL A 141 -10.69 13.16 2.86
N ASP A 142 -9.37 13.26 2.66
CA ASP A 142 -8.62 12.55 1.64
C ASP A 142 -8.25 11.12 2.06
N LEU A 143 -8.00 10.91 3.35
CA LEU A 143 -7.60 9.62 3.90
C LEU A 143 -8.25 9.35 5.26
N ILE A 144 -8.87 8.17 5.40
CA ILE A 144 -9.45 7.71 6.65
C ILE A 144 -8.81 6.38 7.03
N VAL A 145 -8.24 6.28 8.22
CA VAL A 145 -7.72 5.03 8.79
C VAL A 145 -8.69 4.52 9.84
N VAL A 146 -9.00 3.23 9.82
CA VAL A 146 -9.80 2.54 10.83
C VAL A 146 -8.93 1.49 11.52
N ASP A 147 -8.59 1.73 12.79
CA ASP A 147 -7.74 0.87 13.61
C ASP A 147 -8.52 0.30 14.81
N SER A 148 -8.96 -0.95 14.80
CA SER A 148 -8.87 -1.95 13.73
C SER A 148 -10.21 -2.64 13.51
N VAL A 149 -10.34 -3.37 12.40
CA VAL A 149 -11.53 -4.18 12.10
C VAL A 149 -11.84 -5.17 13.23
N ALA A 150 -10.82 -5.68 13.91
CA ALA A 150 -11.02 -6.63 15.01
C ALA A 150 -11.74 -5.98 16.21
N ALA A 151 -11.51 -4.68 16.44
CA ALA A 151 -12.11 -3.90 17.52
C ALA A 151 -13.47 -3.26 17.16
N LEU A 152 -13.94 -3.40 15.92
CA LEU A 152 -15.30 -2.98 15.54
C LEU A 152 -16.34 -3.99 16.05
N VAL A 153 -16.55 -4.00 17.36
CA VAL A 153 -17.47 -4.93 18.05
C VAL A 153 -18.90 -4.42 17.92
N PRO A 154 -19.87 -5.21 17.41
CA PRO A 154 -21.26 -4.80 17.33
C PRO A 154 -21.87 -4.48 18.69
N ARG A 155 -22.80 -3.52 18.75
CA ARG A 155 -23.46 -3.11 20.00
C ARG A 155 -24.08 -4.29 20.76
N ALA A 156 -24.78 -5.17 20.05
CA ALA A 156 -25.43 -6.32 20.68
C ALA A 156 -24.44 -7.30 21.33
N GLU A 157 -23.19 -7.33 20.87
CA GLU A 157 -22.12 -8.16 21.46
C GLU A 157 -21.53 -7.50 22.71
N ILE A 158 -21.46 -6.16 22.74
CA ILE A 158 -21.00 -5.38 23.90
C ILE A 158 -22.03 -5.42 25.04
N GLU A 159 -23.32 -5.30 24.71
CA GLU A 159 -24.43 -5.29 25.69
C GLU A 159 -24.86 -6.70 26.11
N GLY A 160 -24.45 -7.73 25.36
CA GLY A 160 -24.78 -9.13 25.61
C GLY A 160 -23.95 -9.76 26.74
N GLU A 161 -24.35 -10.96 27.16
CA GLU A 161 -23.58 -11.72 28.14
C GLU A 161 -22.41 -12.48 27.46
N MET A 162 -21.32 -12.75 28.19
CA MET A 162 -20.14 -13.44 27.63
C MET A 162 -20.44 -14.83 27.01
N GLY A 163 -21.54 -15.47 27.43
CA GLY A 163 -21.97 -16.77 26.93
C GLY A 163 -22.87 -16.71 25.70
N ASP A 164 -23.29 -15.52 25.27
CA ASP A 164 -24.23 -15.37 24.17
C ASP A 164 -23.61 -15.79 22.83
N ASN A 165 -24.33 -16.66 22.11
CA ASN A 165 -23.86 -17.15 20.83
C ASN A 165 -24.21 -16.16 19.71
N GLN A 166 -23.32 -15.22 19.42
CA GLN A 166 -23.53 -14.17 18.41
C GLN A 166 -22.73 -14.40 17.12
N VAL A 167 -22.87 -15.58 16.51
CA VAL A 167 -22.07 -15.98 15.33
C VAL A 167 -22.27 -15.02 14.15
N GLY A 168 -21.16 -14.42 13.70
CA GLY A 168 -21.08 -13.71 12.43
C GLY A 168 -21.74 -12.33 12.40
N LEU A 169 -22.07 -11.76 13.57
CA LEU A 169 -22.66 -10.42 13.66
C LEU A 169 -21.74 -9.35 13.06
N GLN A 170 -20.47 -9.36 13.45
CA GLN A 170 -19.44 -8.47 12.90
C GLN A 170 -19.29 -8.60 11.37
N ALA A 171 -19.32 -9.82 10.83
CA ALA A 171 -19.22 -10.04 9.39
C ALA A 171 -20.40 -9.46 8.60
N ARG A 172 -21.61 -9.52 9.17
CA ARG A 172 -22.83 -8.90 8.59
C ARG A 172 -22.75 -7.38 8.65
N LEU A 173 -22.30 -6.83 9.78
CA LEU A 173 -22.07 -5.40 9.97
C LEU A 173 -21.09 -4.87 8.91
N MET A 174 -19.90 -5.48 8.80
CA MET A 174 -18.90 -5.12 7.81
C MET A 174 -19.45 -5.18 6.38
N SER A 175 -20.21 -6.24 6.05
CA SER A 175 -20.80 -6.38 4.71
C SER A 175 -21.78 -5.25 4.37
N LYS A 176 -22.59 -4.81 5.35
CA LYS A 176 -23.55 -3.72 5.17
C LYS A 176 -22.84 -2.37 5.06
N ALA A 177 -21.86 -2.11 5.93
CA ALA A 177 -21.10 -0.85 5.95
C ALA A 177 -20.25 -0.68 4.68
N LEU A 178 -19.48 -1.70 4.30
CA LEU A 178 -18.60 -1.63 3.13
C LEU A 178 -19.39 -1.42 1.83
N ARG A 179 -20.63 -1.92 1.74
CA ARG A 179 -21.51 -1.66 0.58
C ARG A 179 -21.84 -0.17 0.45
N LYS A 180 -22.04 0.54 1.57
CA LYS A 180 -22.29 1.99 1.59
C LYS A 180 -21.00 2.75 1.29
N ILE A 181 -19.93 2.46 2.03
CA ILE A 181 -18.63 3.13 1.92
C ILE A 181 -18.08 3.01 0.50
N ALA A 182 -18.09 1.80 -0.09
CA ALA A 182 -17.55 1.55 -1.43
C ALA A 182 -18.25 2.37 -2.53
N GLY A 183 -19.54 2.67 -2.37
CA GLY A 183 -20.30 3.51 -3.31
C GLY A 183 -19.93 4.99 -3.23
N ASN A 184 -19.39 5.43 -2.09
CA ASN A 184 -19.08 6.83 -1.81
C ASN A 184 -17.59 7.17 -2.02
N VAL A 185 -16.67 6.26 -1.67
CA VAL A 185 -15.21 6.51 -1.75
C VAL A 185 -14.75 6.91 -3.16
N GLY A 186 -15.30 6.30 -4.20
CA GLY A 186 -14.89 6.61 -5.58
C GLY A 186 -15.38 7.99 -6.05
N LYS A 187 -16.46 8.53 -5.47
CA LYS A 187 -17.02 9.84 -5.82
C LYS A 187 -16.37 10.97 -5.03
N ALA A 188 -16.02 10.69 -3.78
CA ALA A 188 -15.39 11.63 -2.87
C ALA A 188 -13.86 11.68 -3.02
N GLU A 189 -13.28 10.77 -3.81
CA GLU A 189 -11.83 10.55 -3.92
C GLU A 189 -11.11 10.21 -2.59
N ALA A 190 -11.87 10.03 -1.51
CA ALA A 190 -11.41 9.62 -0.20
C ALA A 190 -10.92 8.17 -0.19
N THR A 191 -9.72 7.95 0.35
CA THR A 191 -9.15 6.61 0.57
C THR A 191 -9.48 6.13 1.97
N VAL A 192 -9.88 4.86 2.10
CA VAL A 192 -10.18 4.28 3.41
C VAL A 192 -9.26 3.08 3.65
N ILE A 193 -8.40 3.16 4.66
CA ILE A 193 -7.53 2.09 5.12
C ILE A 193 -8.19 1.40 6.31
N PHE A 194 -8.42 0.10 6.20
CA PHE A 194 -8.77 -0.76 7.32
C PHE A 194 -7.53 -1.50 7.81
N LEU A 195 -7.17 -1.29 9.08
CA LEU A 195 -6.18 -2.13 9.76
C LEU A 195 -6.88 -3.38 10.27
N ASN A 196 -6.20 -4.53 10.12
CA ASN A 196 -6.78 -5.81 10.50
C ASN A 196 -5.75 -6.74 11.13
N GLN A 197 -6.23 -7.64 11.97
CA GLN A 197 -5.42 -8.63 12.64
C GLN A 197 -5.57 -9.99 11.96
N LEU A 198 -4.55 -10.83 12.13
CA LEU A 198 -4.61 -12.22 11.75
C LEU A 198 -5.22 -13.06 12.88
N ARG A 199 -6.01 -14.06 12.50
CA ARG A 199 -6.54 -15.13 13.34
C ARG A 199 -6.27 -16.47 12.67
N GLN A 200 -6.33 -17.56 13.42
CA GLN A 200 -6.21 -18.92 12.87
C GLN A 200 -7.58 -19.56 12.76
N LYS A 201 -7.88 -20.12 11.59
CA LYS A 201 -9.08 -20.95 11.38
C LYS A 201 -8.79 -22.37 11.87
N ILE A 202 -9.51 -22.79 12.90
CA ILE A 202 -9.44 -24.15 13.44
C ILE A 202 -9.89 -25.17 12.39
N GLY A 203 -9.22 -26.32 12.31
CA GLY A 203 -9.60 -27.43 11.44
C GLY A 203 -9.10 -27.35 10.00
N VAL A 204 -8.19 -26.42 9.67
CA VAL A 204 -7.52 -26.38 8.36
C VAL A 204 -6.30 -27.30 8.39
N THR A 205 -6.38 -28.43 7.69
CA THR A 205 -5.28 -29.42 7.55
C THR A 205 -4.42 -29.20 6.30
N TYR A 206 -4.90 -28.42 5.32
CA TYR A 206 -4.18 -28.12 4.08
C TYR A 206 -4.28 -26.64 3.72
N GLY A 207 -3.16 -26.01 3.34
CA GLY A 207 -3.05 -24.58 3.04
C GLY A 207 -2.75 -23.72 4.27
N SER A 208 -2.86 -22.40 4.13
CA SER A 208 -2.64 -21.47 5.25
C SER A 208 -3.88 -21.41 6.15
N PRO A 209 -3.75 -21.60 7.48
CA PRO A 209 -4.85 -21.45 8.43
C PRO A 209 -5.18 -19.99 8.74
N GLU A 210 -4.36 -19.03 8.29
CA GLU A 210 -4.51 -17.62 8.64
C GLU A 210 -5.69 -16.96 7.92
N VAL A 211 -6.51 -16.24 8.69
CA VAL A 211 -7.66 -15.47 8.22
C VAL A 211 -7.66 -14.08 8.86
N THR A 212 -8.35 -13.12 8.23
CA THR A 212 -8.55 -11.78 8.77
C THR A 212 -9.94 -11.66 9.41
N THR A 213 -10.08 -10.78 10.40
CA THR A 213 -11.33 -10.53 11.13
C THR A 213 -12.35 -9.74 10.28
N GLY A 214 -13.63 -9.75 10.66
CA GLY A 214 -14.70 -9.02 9.96
C GLY A 214 -15.32 -9.75 8.75
N GLY A 215 -15.08 -11.06 8.62
CA GLY A 215 -15.61 -11.87 7.53
C GLY A 215 -14.92 -11.65 6.18
N ASN A 216 -15.61 -11.98 5.08
CA ASN A 216 -14.99 -11.96 3.75
C ASN A 216 -15.22 -10.67 2.96
N ALA A 217 -16.15 -9.81 3.38
CA ALA A 217 -16.55 -8.63 2.59
C ALA A 217 -15.36 -7.71 2.30
N LEU A 218 -14.55 -7.38 3.29
CA LEU A 218 -13.39 -6.50 3.13
C LEU A 218 -12.41 -7.03 2.08
N LYS A 219 -12.18 -8.34 2.03
CA LYS A 219 -11.31 -8.97 1.03
C LYS A 219 -11.78 -8.70 -0.41
N PHE A 220 -13.09 -8.60 -0.64
CA PHE A 220 -13.65 -8.34 -1.97
C PHE A 220 -13.65 -6.85 -2.32
N TYR A 221 -14.07 -6.01 -1.37
CA TYR A 221 -14.16 -4.57 -1.54
C TYR A 221 -12.80 -3.87 -1.62
N ALA A 222 -11.81 -4.34 -0.87
CA ALA A 222 -10.46 -3.78 -0.90
C ALA A 222 -9.88 -3.84 -2.33
N SER A 223 -9.40 -2.71 -2.83
CA SER A 223 -8.67 -2.63 -4.10
C SER A 223 -7.22 -3.07 -3.92
N VAL A 224 -6.65 -2.78 -2.76
CA VAL A 224 -5.30 -3.19 -2.36
C VAL A 224 -5.39 -3.93 -1.04
N ARG A 225 -4.66 -5.04 -0.91
CA ARG A 225 -4.47 -5.75 0.35
C ARG A 225 -2.98 -5.93 0.62
N LEU A 226 -2.53 -5.50 1.78
CA LEU A 226 -1.14 -5.53 2.22
C LEU A 226 -0.98 -6.50 3.39
N ASP A 227 -0.15 -7.53 3.22
CA ASP A 227 0.28 -8.45 4.28
C ASP A 227 1.62 -7.97 4.81
N ILE A 228 1.62 -7.32 5.97
CA ILE A 228 2.84 -6.81 6.62
C ILE A 228 3.30 -7.75 7.73
N ARG A 229 4.60 -8.09 7.73
CA ARG A 229 5.22 -8.96 8.72
C ARG A 229 6.58 -8.45 9.14
N ARG A 230 6.90 -8.61 10.42
CA ARG A 230 8.28 -8.51 10.91
C ARG A 230 9.07 -9.73 10.41
N ILE A 231 10.19 -9.48 9.71
CA ILE A 231 11.09 -10.55 9.25
C ILE A 231 12.41 -10.59 10.00
N GLN A 232 12.81 -9.48 10.61
CA GLN A 232 14.03 -9.41 11.42
C GLN A 232 13.88 -8.32 12.48
N THR A 233 14.53 -8.52 13.63
CA THR A 233 14.74 -7.47 14.64
C THR A 233 16.11 -6.84 14.44
N LEU A 234 16.16 -5.50 14.43
CA LEU A 234 17.38 -4.73 14.29
C LEU A 234 18.00 -4.49 15.67
N LYS A 235 19.27 -4.86 15.83
CA LYS A 235 20.00 -4.80 17.11
C LYS A 235 21.31 -4.05 16.92
N LYS A 236 21.68 -3.25 17.92
CA LYS A 236 22.94 -2.49 17.91
C LYS A 236 23.84 -2.94 19.07
N GLY A 237 24.64 -3.97 18.83
CA GLY A 237 25.55 -4.53 19.83
C GLY A 237 24.83 -4.87 21.14
N SER A 238 25.33 -4.31 22.25
CA SER A 238 24.73 -4.44 23.60
C SER A 238 23.66 -3.40 23.93
N GLU A 239 23.42 -2.41 23.06
CA GLU A 239 22.45 -1.31 23.30
C GLU A 239 20.97 -1.76 23.14
N GLY A 240 20.75 -3.02 22.71
CA GLY A 240 19.42 -3.62 22.60
C GLY A 240 18.81 -3.54 21.19
N GLU A 241 17.48 -3.67 21.15
CA GLU A 241 16.69 -3.66 19.92
C GLU A 241 16.25 -2.23 19.59
N TYR A 242 16.56 -1.75 18.39
CA TYR A 242 16.28 -0.36 18.00
C TYR A 242 15.23 -0.24 16.87
N GLY A 243 14.82 -1.36 16.29
CA GLY A 243 13.82 -1.38 15.23
C GLY A 243 13.56 -2.77 14.69
N ILE A 244 12.78 -2.83 13.61
CA ILE A 244 12.43 -4.07 12.91
C ILE A 244 12.59 -3.90 11.40
N ARG A 245 12.97 -4.97 10.71
CA ARG A 245 12.82 -5.10 9.27
C ARG A 245 11.41 -5.63 9.01
N ALA A 246 10.58 -4.83 8.34
CA ALA A 246 9.26 -5.20 7.91
C ALA A 246 9.28 -5.64 6.44
N LYS A 247 8.46 -6.64 6.13
CA LYS A 247 8.19 -7.12 4.78
C LYS A 247 6.70 -6.97 4.50
N VAL A 248 6.37 -6.29 3.42
CA VAL A 248 5.00 -6.09 2.96
C VAL A 248 4.81 -6.83 1.65
N LYS A 249 3.88 -7.78 1.61
CA LYS A 249 3.44 -8.44 0.38
C LYS A 249 2.13 -7.80 -0.09
N VAL A 250 2.11 -7.36 -1.35
CA VAL A 250 0.90 -6.87 -2.01
C VAL A 250 0.02 -8.07 -2.39
N ALA A 251 -0.76 -8.57 -1.43
CA ALA A 251 -1.59 -9.76 -1.59
C ALA A 251 -2.74 -9.58 -2.59
N LYS A 252 -3.17 -8.33 -2.82
CA LYS A 252 -4.14 -7.96 -3.84
C LYS A 252 -3.83 -6.57 -4.35
N ASN A 253 -3.93 -6.36 -5.66
CA ASN A 253 -3.83 -5.06 -6.29
C ASN A 253 -4.75 -5.02 -7.52
N LYS A 254 -5.70 -4.07 -7.54
CA LYS A 254 -6.62 -3.84 -8.68
C LYS A 254 -6.18 -2.70 -9.60
N VAL A 255 -5.13 -1.95 -9.24
CA VAL A 255 -4.66 -0.77 -9.99
C VAL A 255 -3.31 -0.99 -10.67
N ALA A 256 -2.51 -1.93 -10.17
CA ALA A 256 -1.24 -2.35 -10.77
C ALA A 256 -1.03 -3.87 -10.56
N PRO A 257 0.02 -4.49 -11.13
CA PRO A 257 0.28 -5.91 -10.94
C PRO A 257 0.41 -6.31 -9.45
N PRO A 258 -0.29 -7.35 -8.99
CA PRO A 258 -0.22 -7.82 -7.61
C PRO A 258 1.04 -8.66 -7.32
N PHE A 259 1.17 -9.11 -6.07
CA PHE A 259 2.19 -10.05 -5.56
C PHE A 259 3.63 -9.54 -5.49
N ARG A 260 3.84 -8.24 -5.72
CA ARG A 260 5.10 -7.58 -5.41
C ARG A 260 5.34 -7.56 -3.90
N ILE A 261 6.61 -7.49 -3.55
CA ILE A 261 7.09 -7.45 -2.17
C ILE A 261 7.90 -6.17 -2.00
N ALA A 262 7.69 -5.50 -0.87
CA ALA A 262 8.53 -4.42 -0.39
C ALA A 262 9.11 -4.79 0.96
N GLU A 263 10.31 -4.30 1.22
CA GLU A 263 10.96 -4.38 2.53
C GLU A 263 11.45 -2.99 2.91
N PHE A 264 11.41 -2.71 4.21
CA PHE A 264 11.89 -1.47 4.79
C PHE A 264 12.10 -1.65 6.30
N ASP A 265 12.88 -0.77 6.89
CA ASP A 265 13.07 -0.77 8.34
C ASP A 265 12.09 0.20 9.00
N ILE A 266 11.59 -0.22 10.16
CA ILE A 266 10.84 0.61 11.09
C ILE A 266 11.73 0.80 12.31
N ILE A 267 12.20 2.03 12.51
CA ILE A 267 13.01 2.45 13.64
C ILE A 267 12.08 2.90 14.77
N PHE A 268 12.31 2.40 15.99
CA PHE A 268 11.47 2.76 17.12
C PHE A 268 11.62 4.26 17.41
N GLY A 269 10.49 4.95 17.60
CA GLY A 269 10.44 6.41 17.80
C GLY A 269 10.63 7.26 16.55
N SER A 270 11.03 6.70 15.39
CA SER A 270 11.22 7.47 14.15
C SER A 270 10.41 6.97 12.95
N GLY A 271 9.85 5.76 13.04
CA GLY A 271 9.04 5.18 11.97
C GLY A 271 9.89 4.60 10.83
N ILE A 272 9.35 4.64 9.61
CA ILE A 272 9.93 4.03 8.42
C ILE A 272 11.17 4.80 7.98
N SER A 273 12.28 4.08 7.80
CA SER A 273 13.54 4.68 7.32
C SER A 273 13.48 4.99 5.83
N SER A 274 13.17 6.23 5.48
CA SER A 274 13.18 6.71 4.09
C SER A 274 14.54 6.54 3.42
N MET A 275 15.63 6.84 4.13
CA MET A 275 16.99 6.65 3.61
C MET A 275 17.33 5.16 3.46
N GLY A 276 16.88 4.31 4.37
CA GLY A 276 17.00 2.86 4.23
C GLY A 276 16.28 2.33 2.99
N CYS A 277 15.08 2.84 2.70
CA CYS A 277 14.35 2.51 1.48
C CYS A 277 15.13 2.94 0.23
N MET A 278 15.72 4.15 0.23
CA MET A 278 16.52 4.65 -0.88
C MET A 278 17.76 3.80 -1.12
N LEU A 279 18.49 3.43 -0.07
CA LEU A 279 19.65 2.55 -0.15
C LEU A 279 19.27 1.18 -0.73
N ASP A 280 18.17 0.58 -0.25
CA ASP A 280 17.70 -0.72 -0.74
C ASP A 280 17.34 -0.66 -2.24
N LEU A 281 16.73 0.45 -2.70
CA LEU A 281 16.46 0.67 -4.12
C LEU A 281 17.73 0.92 -4.93
N ALA A 282 18.69 1.65 -4.38
CA ALA A 282 19.98 1.89 -5.00
C ALA A 282 20.77 0.59 -5.20
N GLU A 283 20.69 -0.34 -4.24
CA GLU A 283 21.25 -1.69 -4.37
C GLU A 283 20.54 -2.48 -5.47
N GLN A 284 19.21 -2.50 -5.47
CA GLN A 284 18.40 -3.24 -6.46
C GLN A 284 18.60 -2.74 -7.90
N THR A 285 18.78 -1.43 -8.07
CA THR A 285 19.04 -0.79 -9.37
C THR A 285 20.52 -0.77 -9.74
N ARG A 286 21.40 -1.36 -8.91
CA ARG A 286 22.86 -1.40 -9.08
C ARG A 286 23.54 -0.02 -9.15
N VAL A 287 22.89 1.02 -8.64
CA VAL A 287 23.49 2.35 -8.44
C VAL A 287 24.51 2.29 -7.30
N VAL A 288 24.16 1.57 -6.23
CA VAL A 288 25.06 1.20 -5.14
C VAL A 288 25.36 -0.29 -5.27
N ILE A 289 26.63 -0.66 -5.17
CA ILE A 289 27.08 -2.05 -5.31
C ILE A 289 27.41 -2.60 -3.93
N ARG A 290 26.76 -3.71 -3.55
CA ARG A 290 27.10 -4.46 -2.34
C ARG A 290 28.02 -5.63 -2.65
N LYS A 291 29.20 -5.67 -2.02
CA LYS A 291 30.15 -6.80 -2.08
C LYS A 291 30.38 -7.32 -0.66
N GLY A 292 29.71 -8.42 -0.31
CA GLY A 292 29.71 -8.94 1.05
C GLY A 292 29.06 -7.96 2.02
N ALA A 293 29.84 -7.46 2.98
CA ALA A 293 29.40 -6.43 3.92
C ALA A 293 29.65 -4.98 3.44
N TRP A 294 30.41 -4.79 2.36
CA TRP A 294 30.80 -3.46 1.88
C TRP A 294 29.79 -2.91 0.86
N TYR A 295 29.45 -1.64 1.01
CA TYR A 295 28.69 -0.84 0.06
C TYR A 295 29.64 0.10 -0.67
N SER A 296 29.51 0.17 -2.00
CA SER A 296 30.33 1.01 -2.87
C SER A 296 29.46 1.87 -3.78
N TYR A 297 29.89 3.11 -4.01
CA TYR A 297 29.26 4.05 -4.94
C TYR A 297 30.33 4.63 -5.87
N ASN A 298 30.04 4.72 -7.17
CA ASN A 298 30.99 5.18 -8.21
C ASN A 298 32.39 4.50 -8.16
N GLY A 299 32.47 3.27 -7.68
CA GLY A 299 33.73 2.50 -7.57
C GLY A 299 34.47 2.67 -6.23
N GLU A 300 34.05 3.59 -5.37
CA GLU A 300 34.63 3.82 -4.05
C GLU A 300 33.82 3.12 -2.95
N ASN A 301 34.49 2.60 -1.93
CA ASN A 301 33.82 2.02 -0.77
C ASN A 301 33.32 3.12 0.15
N ILE A 302 32.00 3.20 0.35
CA ILE A 302 31.36 4.24 1.16
C ILE A 302 31.12 3.80 2.60
N ALA A 303 30.83 2.52 2.84
CA ALA A 303 30.54 2.01 4.18
C ALA A 303 30.64 0.47 4.27
N GLN A 304 30.91 -0.03 5.47
CA GLN A 304 30.77 -1.44 5.82
C GLN A 304 29.53 -1.63 6.70
N GLY A 305 28.61 -2.49 6.27
CA GLY A 305 27.33 -2.72 6.92
C GLY A 305 26.25 -1.74 6.48
N ARG A 306 25.00 -2.20 6.51
CA ARG A 306 23.86 -1.42 6.00
C ARG A 306 23.60 -0.16 6.83
N ASP A 307 23.65 -0.27 8.15
CA ASP A 307 23.39 0.84 9.07
C ASP A 307 24.39 1.99 8.86
N ASN A 308 25.67 1.65 8.65
CA ASN A 308 26.70 2.64 8.34
C ASN A 308 26.51 3.25 6.95
N ALA A 309 26.01 2.50 5.96
CA ALA A 309 25.70 3.04 4.63
C ALA A 309 24.52 4.03 4.68
N VAL A 310 23.47 3.71 5.45
CA VAL A 310 22.36 4.64 5.70
C VAL A 310 22.86 5.92 6.39
N LYS A 311 23.67 5.77 7.44
CA LYS A 311 24.28 6.90 8.14
C LYS A 311 25.14 7.76 7.22
N TYR A 312 25.97 7.14 6.39
CA TYR A 312 26.79 7.84 5.40
C TYR A 312 25.93 8.68 4.45
N MET A 313 24.82 8.13 3.92
CA MET A 313 23.92 8.90 3.04
C MET A 313 23.20 10.03 3.79
N GLN A 314 22.88 9.87 5.07
CA GLN A 314 22.31 10.94 5.90
C GLN A 314 23.31 12.07 6.15
N GLU A 315 24.58 11.74 6.38
CA GLU A 315 25.66 12.70 6.60
C GLU A 315 26.14 13.37 5.31
N ASN A 316 25.80 12.81 4.14
CA ASN A 316 26.19 13.33 2.82
C ASN A 316 24.95 13.57 1.90
N PRO A 317 24.13 14.60 2.16
CA PRO A 317 22.90 14.86 1.41
C PRO A 317 23.09 15.02 -0.10
N THR A 318 24.21 15.61 -0.55
CA THR A 318 24.53 15.77 -1.96
C THR A 318 24.65 14.42 -2.67
N ILE A 319 25.33 13.46 -2.04
CA ILE A 319 25.46 12.09 -2.57
C ILE A 319 24.11 11.38 -2.53
N ALA A 320 23.33 11.56 -1.46
CA ALA A 320 22.00 10.97 -1.37
C ALA A 320 21.07 11.44 -2.50
N GLN A 321 21.09 12.74 -2.82
CA GLN A 321 20.35 13.31 -3.95
C GLN A 321 20.83 12.78 -5.30
N GLU A 322 22.13 12.68 -5.51
CA GLU A 322 22.71 12.11 -6.75
C GLU A 322 22.30 10.64 -6.92
N VAL A 323 22.38 9.84 -5.85
CA VAL A 323 21.92 8.44 -5.83
C VAL A 323 20.43 8.37 -6.14
N GLU A 324 19.60 9.18 -5.49
CA GLU A 324 18.16 9.22 -5.72
C GLU A 324 17.83 9.52 -7.19
N GLN A 325 18.49 10.52 -7.78
CA GLN A 325 18.27 10.88 -9.18
C GLN A 325 18.61 9.70 -10.11
N LYS A 326 19.78 9.08 -9.93
CA LYS A 326 20.19 7.90 -10.73
C LYS A 326 19.24 6.72 -10.55
N VAL A 327 18.74 6.49 -9.34
CA VAL A 327 17.73 5.45 -9.07
C VAL A 327 16.45 5.75 -9.84
N ARG A 328 15.94 6.99 -9.79
CA ARG A 328 14.73 7.39 -10.51
C ARG A 328 14.89 7.26 -12.03
N GLU A 329 16.04 7.64 -12.58
CA GLU A 329 16.35 7.49 -14.00
C GLU A 329 16.35 6.00 -14.43
N ASN A 330 17.01 5.13 -13.65
CA ASN A 330 17.01 3.70 -13.91
C ASN A 330 15.61 3.07 -13.86
N LEU A 331 14.78 3.50 -12.91
CA LEU A 331 13.39 3.04 -12.80
C LEU A 331 12.54 3.49 -14.00
N GLN A 332 12.75 4.71 -14.51
CA GLN A 332 12.07 5.23 -15.71
C GLN A 332 12.47 4.49 -16.99
N LEU A 333 13.73 4.05 -17.08
CA LEU A 333 14.26 3.26 -18.20
C LEU A 333 13.80 1.79 -18.19
N GLY A 334 12.89 1.42 -17.27
CA GLY A 334 12.30 0.08 -17.22
C GLY A 334 13.17 -0.94 -16.49
N ALA A 335 14.09 -0.50 -15.62
CA ALA A 335 14.76 -1.41 -14.70
C ALA A 335 13.68 -2.14 -13.88
N THR A 336 13.49 -3.43 -14.16
CA THR A 336 12.57 -4.26 -13.42
C THR A 336 13.15 -4.46 -12.03
N VAL A 337 12.56 -3.80 -11.03
CA VAL A 337 12.75 -4.18 -9.64
C VAL A 337 12.11 -5.55 -9.47
N SER A 338 12.93 -6.58 -9.66
CA SER A 338 12.52 -7.97 -9.58
C SER A 338 11.99 -8.23 -8.19
N SER A 339 10.72 -8.60 -8.11
CA SER A 339 9.99 -8.79 -6.86
C SER A 339 10.34 -10.07 -6.11
N ASN A 340 11.34 -10.85 -6.53
CA ASN A 340 11.66 -12.12 -5.88
C ASN A 340 13.17 -12.36 -5.82
N SER A 341 13.74 -12.09 -4.64
CA SER A 341 15.04 -12.60 -4.16
C SER A 341 16.30 -12.29 -4.99
N VAL A 342 17.41 -12.12 -4.29
CA VAL A 342 18.75 -11.87 -4.82
C VAL A 342 19.18 -13.05 -5.71
N ALA A 343 19.23 -12.85 -7.02
CA ALA A 343 20.06 -13.62 -7.95
C ALA A 343 20.47 -12.71 -9.13
N PRO A 344 21.75 -12.72 -9.55
CA PRO A 344 22.24 -11.80 -10.57
C PRO A 344 21.65 -12.16 -11.94
N ALA A 345 20.91 -11.22 -12.54
CA ALA A 345 20.54 -11.29 -13.94
C ALA A 345 21.80 -11.36 -14.81
N ALA A 346 22.00 -12.50 -15.49
CA ALA A 346 22.98 -12.65 -16.55
C ALA A 346 22.57 -11.74 -17.72
N ILE A 347 23.43 -10.76 -18.01
CA ILE A 347 23.31 -9.92 -19.20
C ILE A 347 23.46 -10.84 -20.41
N ALA A 348 22.46 -10.82 -21.30
CA ALA A 348 22.54 -11.44 -22.61
C ALA A 348 23.72 -10.85 -23.39
N LYS A 349 24.85 -11.58 -23.45
CA LYS A 349 25.88 -11.31 -24.45
C LYS A 349 25.33 -11.73 -25.81
N GLN A 350 25.06 -10.76 -26.67
CA GLN A 350 25.01 -10.99 -28.12
C GLN A 350 26.35 -11.62 -28.53
N LYS A 351 26.35 -12.92 -28.78
CA LYS A 351 27.42 -13.57 -29.55
C LYS A 351 27.19 -13.21 -31.01
N GLY A 352 28.03 -12.32 -31.53
CA GLY A 352 28.18 -12.14 -32.97
C GLY A 352 28.55 -13.48 -33.60
N LYS A 353 27.79 -13.91 -34.61
CA LYS A 353 28.16 -14.98 -35.54
C LYS A 353 29.44 -14.53 -36.27
N LYS A 354 30.58 -15.15 -35.96
CA LYS A 354 31.66 -15.30 -36.94
C LYS A 354 31.26 -16.46 -37.85
N ALA A 355 31.05 -16.15 -39.13
CA ALA A 355 30.97 -17.14 -40.19
C ALA A 355 32.39 -17.67 -40.43
N THR A 356 32.59 -18.97 -40.22
CA THR A 356 33.70 -19.72 -40.79
C THR A 356 33.28 -20.17 -42.19
N ALA A 357 33.90 -19.58 -43.19
CA ALA A 357 34.06 -20.20 -44.50
C ALA A 357 35.36 -20.99 -44.43
N GLU A 358 35.26 -22.31 -44.49
CA GLU A 358 36.36 -23.18 -44.93
C GLU A 358 35.86 -23.82 -46.22
N GLU A 359 36.64 -23.57 -47.27
CA GLU A 359 36.51 -24.10 -48.62
C GLU A 359 36.91 -25.57 -48.61
N GLU A 360 36.05 -26.42 -49.18
CA GLU A 360 36.48 -27.64 -49.87
C GLU A 360 36.82 -27.23 -51.31
N GLU A 361 38.11 -27.33 -51.65
CA GLU A 361 38.72 -27.84 -52.89
C GLU A 361 39.97 -27.06 -53.31
#